data_AF-A0A0N4WS54-F1
#
_entry.id   AF-A0A0N4WS54-F1
#
_cell.length_a   1.000
_cell.length_b   1.000
_cell.length_c   1.000
_cell.angle_alpha   90.00
_cell.angle_beta   90.00
_cell.angle_gamma   90.00
#
_symmetry.space_group_name_H-M   'P 1'
#
loop_
_entity.id
_entity.type
_entity.pdbx_description
1 polymer ?
#
loop_
_entity_poly.entity_id
_entity_poly.type
_entity_poly.pdbx_seq_one_letter_code
_entity_poly.pdbx_strand_id
1 'polypeptide(L)'
;MKLEDVIEMFPNINAFLVRKWTYAFYTFFDLIGNNVIEWQDFQRLIDAIGLVRGEGGEDHKVALASLTKVWKSMTEAMKKDVKDQITLLDWIGMWAESLKDEREPSWQKAYLEYMFRLLDASGDKLVDLSEYIEVLGYFGISREEAIECFDKFAVGPDGSQSNAIDYPTFVELWRQYFHSLDINEAGNKLLGIF
;
A
#
# COMPACT_ATOMS: atom_id res chain seq x y z
N MET A 1 20.35 -3.96 3.91
CA MET A 1 20.72 -2.61 4.40
C MET A 1 19.99 -2.40 5.71
N LYS A 2 20.60 -1.83 6.75
CA LYS A 2 19.86 -1.55 7.99
C LYS A 2 19.03 -0.28 7.81
N LEU A 3 17.92 -0.17 8.53
CA LEU A 3 17.03 0.98 8.46
C LEU A 3 17.74 2.28 8.86
N GLU A 4 18.66 2.21 9.81
CA GLU A 4 19.50 3.34 10.24
C GLU A 4 20.36 3.85 9.08
N ASP A 5 20.96 2.95 8.29
CA ASP A 5 21.76 3.32 7.11
C ASP A 5 20.89 4.08 6.09
N VAL A 6 19.64 3.63 5.88
CA VAL A 6 18.70 4.29 4.97
C VAL A 6 18.34 5.69 5.47
N ILE A 7 18.05 5.85 6.76
CA ILE A 7 17.75 7.15 7.36
C ILE A 7 18.93 8.12 7.18
N GLU A 8 20.17 7.64 7.38
CA GLU A 8 21.38 8.46 7.18
C GLU A 8 21.58 8.88 5.71
N MET A 9 21.15 8.05 4.74
CA MET A 9 21.21 8.39 3.32
C MET A 9 20.18 9.45 2.88
N PHE A 10 19.13 9.67 3.68
CA PHE A 10 18.08 10.67 3.42
C PHE A 10 17.98 11.70 4.57
N PRO A 11 19.05 12.46 4.87
CA PRO A 11 19.13 13.30 6.08
C PRO A 11 18.15 14.47 6.09
N ASN A 12 17.58 14.82 4.93
CA ASN A 12 16.60 15.90 4.78
C ASN A 12 15.15 15.41 4.92
N ILE A 13 14.94 14.11 5.11
CA ILE A 13 13.61 13.51 5.29
C ILE A 13 13.44 13.13 6.75
N ASN A 14 12.26 13.36 7.30
CA ASN A 14 11.97 12.97 8.67
C ASN A 14 12.09 11.43 8.80
N ALA A 15 12.86 10.96 9.78
CA ALA A 15 13.09 9.54 10.02
C ALA A 15 11.78 8.74 10.16
N PHE A 16 10.72 9.34 10.70
CA PHE A 16 9.40 8.70 10.82
C PHE A 16 8.82 8.32 9.45
N LEU A 17 8.95 9.19 8.44
CA LEU A 17 8.48 8.88 7.08
C LEU A 17 9.31 7.78 6.44
N VAL A 18 10.64 7.81 6.61
CA VAL A 18 11.53 6.77 6.10
C VAL A 18 11.12 5.41 6.67
N ARG A 19 10.82 5.33 7.98
CA ARG A 19 10.33 4.10 8.62
C ARG A 19 9.02 3.60 7.99
N LYS A 20 8.04 4.48 7.82
CA LYS A 20 6.75 4.15 7.16
C LYS A 20 6.94 3.61 5.76
N TRP A 21 7.74 4.29 4.95
CA TRP A 21 7.96 3.92 3.56
C TRP A 21 8.76 2.63 3.44
N THR A 22 9.75 2.39 4.32
CA THR A 22 10.50 1.14 4.38
C THR A 22 9.61 -0.04 4.78
N TYR A 23 8.76 0.15 5.79
CA TYR A 23 7.81 -0.89 6.18
C TYR A 23 6.82 -1.22 5.06
N ALA A 24 6.27 -0.20 4.39
CA ALA A 24 5.38 -0.39 3.25
C ALA A 24 6.09 -1.16 2.12
N PHE A 25 7.33 -0.80 1.81
CA PHE A 25 8.15 -1.48 0.80
C PHE A 25 8.22 -2.99 1.06
N TYR A 26 8.66 -3.38 2.26
CA TYR A 26 8.89 -4.80 2.57
C TYR A 26 7.61 -5.62 2.76
N THR A 27 6.53 -4.98 3.21
CA THR A 27 5.32 -5.71 3.60
C THR A 27 4.30 -5.77 2.45
N PHE A 28 4.19 -4.70 1.66
CA PHE A 28 3.12 -4.56 0.66
C PHE A 28 3.60 -4.58 -0.79
N PHE A 29 4.91 -4.44 -1.04
CA PHE A 29 5.44 -4.32 -2.40
C PHE A 29 6.52 -5.36 -2.75
N ASP A 30 7.45 -5.69 -1.84
CA ASP A 30 8.44 -6.78 -1.99
C ASP A 30 7.86 -8.10 -1.43
N LEU A 31 6.85 -8.64 -2.11
CA LEU A 31 6.09 -9.80 -1.68
C LEU A 31 6.86 -11.11 -1.77
N ILE A 32 7.90 -11.18 -2.60
CA ILE A 32 8.78 -12.34 -2.67
C ILE A 32 9.99 -12.24 -1.72
N GLY A 33 10.21 -11.08 -1.09
CA GLY A 33 11.20 -10.86 -0.04
C GLY A 33 12.65 -10.87 -0.54
N ASN A 34 12.89 -10.41 -1.78
CA ASN A 34 14.23 -10.36 -2.37
C ASN A 34 14.90 -8.98 -2.25
N ASN A 35 14.30 -8.06 -1.50
CA ASN A 35 14.75 -6.68 -1.24
C ASN A 35 14.66 -5.73 -2.44
N VAL A 36 13.88 -6.09 -3.46
CA VAL A 36 13.55 -5.24 -4.60
C VAL A 36 12.07 -5.41 -4.92
N ILE A 37 11.47 -4.41 -5.57
CA ILE A 37 10.14 -4.56 -6.17
C ILE A 37 10.37 -4.85 -7.66
N GLU A 38 9.81 -5.95 -8.13
CA GLU A 38 9.82 -6.38 -9.52
C GLU A 38 8.48 -6.96 -9.95
N TRP A 39 8.32 -7.27 -11.23
CA TRP A 39 7.04 -7.80 -11.76
C TRP A 39 6.58 -9.08 -11.03
N GLN A 40 7.52 -9.89 -10.55
CA GLN A 40 7.27 -11.13 -9.84
C GLN A 40 6.50 -10.91 -8.53
N ASP A 41 6.65 -9.76 -7.86
CA ASP A 41 5.85 -9.40 -6.69
C ASP A 41 4.38 -9.23 -7.04
N PHE A 42 4.11 -8.49 -8.11
CA PHE A 42 2.75 -8.29 -8.62
C PHE A 42 2.14 -9.61 -9.10
N GLN A 43 2.93 -10.45 -9.78
CA GLN A 43 2.49 -11.78 -10.19
C GLN A 43 2.14 -12.65 -8.98
N ARG A 44 2.94 -12.59 -7.89
CA ARG A 44 2.67 -13.32 -6.65
C ARG A 44 1.32 -12.94 -6.04
N LEU A 45 0.97 -11.66 -6.06
CA LEU A 45 -0.34 -11.17 -5.60
C LEU A 45 -1.48 -11.62 -6.53
N ILE A 46 -1.30 -11.51 -7.85
CA ILE A 46 -2.28 -11.98 -8.85
C ILE A 46 -2.58 -13.48 -8.66
N ASP A 47 -1.54 -14.29 -8.49
CA ASP A 47 -1.67 -15.74 -8.30
C ASP A 47 -2.37 -16.06 -6.97
N ALA A 48 -2.08 -15.32 -5.90
CA ALA A 48 -2.74 -15.47 -4.61
C ALA A 48 -4.24 -15.16 -4.70
N ILE A 49 -4.61 -14.08 -5.41
CA ILE A 49 -6.00 -13.73 -5.68
C ILE A 49 -6.68 -14.82 -6.52
N GLY A 50 -6.02 -15.33 -7.55
CA GLY A 50 -6.53 -16.45 -8.36
C GLY A 50 -6.78 -17.70 -7.52
N LEU A 51 -5.88 -18.03 -6.59
CA LEU A 51 -6.01 -19.18 -5.69
C LEU A 51 -7.22 -19.05 -4.75
N VAL A 52 -7.46 -17.84 -4.21
CA VAL A 52 -8.50 -17.61 -3.18
C VAL A 52 -9.86 -17.28 -3.80
N ARG A 53 -9.90 -16.44 -4.84
CA ARG A 53 -11.14 -15.92 -5.46
C ARG A 53 -11.49 -16.60 -6.80
N GLY A 54 -10.67 -17.52 -7.27
CA GLY A 54 -10.93 -18.37 -8.44
C GLY A 54 -10.13 -17.98 -9.68
N GLU A 55 -9.32 -18.93 -10.15
CA GLU A 55 -8.44 -18.73 -11.31
C GLU A 55 -9.26 -18.49 -12.59
N GLY A 56 -9.00 -17.36 -13.24
CA GLY A 56 -9.66 -16.96 -14.48
C GLY A 56 -11.03 -16.31 -14.28
N GLY A 57 -11.45 -16.12 -13.02
CA GLY A 57 -12.59 -15.30 -12.63
C GLY A 57 -12.39 -13.82 -12.95
N GLU A 58 -13.44 -13.03 -12.72
CA GLU A 58 -13.43 -11.58 -12.99
C GLU A 58 -12.36 -10.87 -12.14
N ASP A 59 -12.27 -11.17 -10.85
CA ASP A 59 -11.27 -10.58 -9.94
C ASP A 59 -9.84 -10.91 -10.37
N HIS A 60 -9.57 -12.15 -10.79
CA HIS A 60 -8.26 -12.54 -11.29
C HIS A 60 -7.87 -11.76 -12.56
N LYS A 61 -8.79 -11.61 -13.51
CA LYS A 61 -8.55 -10.85 -14.76
C LYS A 61 -8.35 -9.36 -14.49
N VAL A 62 -9.13 -8.79 -13.58
CA VAL A 62 -9.01 -7.40 -13.17
C VAL A 62 -7.69 -7.17 -12.45
N ALA A 63 -7.30 -8.07 -11.55
CA ALA A 63 -6.01 -8.01 -10.87
C ALA A 63 -4.86 -7.99 -11.88
N LEU A 64 -4.87 -8.92 -12.85
CA LEU A 64 -3.86 -8.96 -13.91
C LEU A 64 -3.81 -7.63 -14.69
N ALA A 65 -4.95 -7.10 -15.13
CA ALA A 65 -4.98 -5.87 -15.91
C ALA A 65 -4.54 -4.63 -15.10
N SER A 66 -5.07 -4.46 -13.89
CA SER A 66 -4.79 -3.31 -13.02
C SER A 66 -3.36 -3.31 -12.52
N LEU A 67 -2.86 -4.44 -12.00
CA LEU A 67 -1.50 -4.53 -11.48
C LEU A 67 -0.44 -4.43 -12.58
N THR A 68 -0.72 -4.91 -13.80
CA THR A 68 0.13 -4.64 -14.97
C THR A 68 0.25 -3.15 -15.25
N LYS A 69 -0.87 -2.41 -15.14
CA LYS A 69 -0.89 -0.95 -15.37
C LYS A 69 -0.15 -0.21 -14.25
N VAL A 70 -0.34 -0.62 -12.99
CA VAL A 70 0.39 -0.07 -11.84
C VAL A 70 1.89 -0.27 -12.04
N TRP A 71 2.34 -1.49 -12.33
CA TRP A 71 3.77 -1.78 -12.52
C TRP A 71 4.40 -0.89 -13.58
N LYS A 72 3.78 -0.79 -14.77
CA LYS A 72 4.26 0.09 -15.84
C LYS A 72 4.34 1.55 -15.40
N SER A 73 3.33 2.04 -14.70
CA SER A 73 3.31 3.42 -14.21
C SER A 73 4.35 3.67 -13.12
N MET A 74 4.66 2.66 -12.28
CA MET A 74 5.71 2.74 -11.26
C MET A 74 7.09 2.82 -11.91
N THR A 75 7.38 1.94 -12.88
CA THR A 75 8.67 1.97 -13.59
C THR A 75 8.85 3.27 -14.37
N GLU A 76 7.80 3.76 -15.03
CA GLU A 76 7.81 5.07 -15.72
C GLU A 76 8.09 6.23 -14.76
N ALA A 77 7.44 6.27 -13.59
CA ALA A 77 7.65 7.31 -12.58
C ALA A 77 9.11 7.35 -12.08
N MET A 78 9.75 6.18 -12.01
CA MET A 78 11.14 6.04 -11.59
C MET A 78 12.14 6.04 -12.76
N LYS A 79 11.68 6.31 -14.00
CA LYS A 79 12.49 6.33 -15.23
C LYS A 79 13.26 5.01 -15.47
N LYS A 80 12.58 3.89 -15.20
CA LYS A 80 13.06 2.52 -15.33
C LYS A 80 12.30 1.77 -16.42
N ASP A 81 12.90 0.72 -16.97
CA ASP A 81 12.21 -0.26 -17.83
C ASP A 81 11.37 -1.22 -16.97
N VAL A 82 10.36 -1.84 -17.58
CA VAL A 82 9.50 -2.85 -16.93
C VAL A 82 10.26 -4.12 -16.48
N LYS A 83 11.49 -4.31 -16.96
CA LYS A 83 12.39 -5.39 -16.55
C LYS A 83 13.36 -4.98 -15.44
N ASP A 84 13.44 -3.69 -15.13
CA ASP A 84 14.32 -3.19 -14.08
C ASP A 84 13.68 -3.44 -12.71
N GLN A 85 14.56 -3.50 -11.71
CA GLN A 85 14.17 -3.62 -10.32
C GLN A 85 14.08 -2.24 -9.66
N ILE A 86 13.10 -2.07 -8.78
CA ILE A 86 12.97 -0.91 -7.92
C ILE A 86 13.59 -1.26 -6.56
N THR A 87 14.70 -0.62 -6.22
CA THR A 87 15.34 -0.83 -4.91
C THR A 87 14.64 -0.01 -3.83
N LEU A 88 14.93 -0.32 -2.56
CA LEU A 88 14.46 0.51 -1.44
C LEU A 88 14.89 1.98 -1.59
N LEU A 89 16.08 2.25 -2.12
CA LEU A 89 16.56 3.63 -2.32
C LEU A 89 15.78 4.36 -3.42
N ASP A 90 15.45 3.66 -4.52
CA ASP A 90 14.59 4.22 -5.58
C ASP A 90 13.21 4.57 -5.02
N TRP A 91 12.65 3.68 -4.20
CA TRP A 91 11.36 3.86 -3.53
C TRP A 91 11.34 5.06 -2.57
N ILE A 92 12.31 5.14 -1.66
CA ILE A 92 12.42 6.26 -0.71
C ILE A 92 12.69 7.56 -1.46
N GLY A 93 13.52 7.53 -2.51
CA GLY A 93 13.80 8.68 -3.36
C GLY A 93 12.55 9.23 -4.04
N MET A 94 11.72 8.37 -4.63
CA MET A 94 10.45 8.76 -5.24
C MET A 94 9.50 9.42 -4.24
N TRP A 95 9.32 8.84 -3.05
CA TRP A 95 8.47 9.44 -2.02
C TRP A 95 9.03 10.77 -1.49
N ALA A 96 10.35 10.87 -1.34
CA ALA A 96 11.01 12.13 -0.99
C ALA A 96 10.82 13.22 -2.06
N GLU A 97 10.76 12.86 -3.35
CA GLU A 97 10.43 13.80 -4.43
C GLU A 97 8.97 14.24 -4.37
N SER A 98 8.03 13.34 -4.04
CA SER A 98 6.60 13.68 -3.92
C SER A 98 6.33 14.78 -2.88
N LEU A 99 7.15 14.85 -1.82
CA LEU A 99 7.06 15.88 -0.78
C LEU A 99 7.44 17.28 -1.29
N LYS A 100 8.25 17.39 -2.35
CA LYS A 100 8.75 18.69 -2.85
C LYS A 100 7.76 19.38 -3.78
N ASP A 101 7.11 18.59 -4.63
CA ASP A 101 6.23 19.11 -5.67
C ASP A 101 4.74 19.09 -5.24
N GLU A 102 4.43 18.61 -4.03
CA GLU A 102 3.07 18.31 -3.54
C GLU A 102 2.27 17.50 -4.58
N ARG A 103 2.98 16.66 -5.33
CA ARG A 103 2.41 15.83 -6.40
C ARG A 103 2.54 14.39 -6.01
N GLU A 104 1.39 13.75 -5.96
CA GLU A 104 1.30 12.32 -5.82
C GLU A 104 1.97 11.61 -7.02
N PRO A 105 2.65 10.48 -6.78
CA PRO A 105 3.18 9.66 -7.87
C PRO A 105 2.07 9.27 -8.86
N SER A 106 2.35 9.32 -10.17
CA SER A 106 1.35 9.07 -11.22
C SER A 106 0.66 7.71 -11.12
N TRP A 107 1.36 6.71 -10.58
CA TRP A 107 0.85 5.35 -10.38
C TRP A 107 -0.11 5.23 -9.19
N GLN A 108 -0.01 6.13 -8.21
CA GLN A 108 -0.68 5.99 -6.91
C GLN A 108 -2.20 5.95 -7.09
N LYS A 109 -2.77 6.81 -7.93
CA LYS A 109 -4.22 6.80 -8.19
C LYS A 109 -4.70 5.44 -8.70
N ALA A 110 -4.00 4.87 -9.69
CA ALA A 110 -4.38 3.57 -10.25
C ALA A 110 -4.22 2.44 -9.22
N TYR A 111 -3.20 2.53 -8.36
CA TYR A 111 -2.99 1.58 -7.27
C TYR A 111 -4.07 1.69 -6.20
N LEU A 112 -4.43 2.90 -5.77
CA LEU A 112 -5.49 3.13 -4.77
C LEU A 112 -6.86 2.65 -5.26
N GLU A 113 -7.22 2.96 -6.51
CA GLU A 113 -8.46 2.47 -7.12
C GLU A 113 -8.49 0.93 -7.15
N TYR A 114 -7.35 0.30 -7.45
CA TYR A 114 -7.24 -1.15 -7.44
C TYR A 114 -7.29 -1.75 -6.03
N MET A 115 -6.51 -1.22 -5.09
CA MET A 115 -6.46 -1.72 -3.71
C MET A 115 -7.80 -1.57 -3.01
N PHE A 116 -8.49 -0.45 -3.22
CA PHE A 116 -9.83 -0.28 -2.68
C PHE A 116 -10.81 -1.30 -3.26
N ARG A 117 -10.77 -1.55 -4.58
CA ARG A 117 -11.58 -2.60 -5.20
C ARG A 117 -11.22 -4.01 -4.70
N LEU A 118 -9.94 -4.26 -4.43
CA LEU A 118 -9.50 -5.54 -3.90
C LEU A 118 -10.06 -5.77 -2.49
N LEU A 119 -10.08 -4.71 -1.67
CA LEU A 119 -10.69 -4.68 -0.35
C LEU A 119 -12.20 -4.85 -0.42
N ASP A 120 -12.91 -4.02 -1.20
CA ASP A 120 -14.38 -4.04 -1.41
C ASP A 120 -14.82 -5.28 -2.22
N ALA A 121 -14.73 -6.46 -1.60
CA ALA A 121 -15.11 -7.73 -2.19
C ALA A 121 -16.63 -7.84 -2.38
N SER A 122 -17.41 -7.15 -1.55
CA SER A 122 -18.87 -7.11 -1.63
C SER A 122 -19.39 -6.23 -2.78
N GLY A 123 -18.61 -5.24 -3.21
CA GLY A 123 -18.95 -4.28 -4.26
C GLY A 123 -19.90 -3.18 -3.80
N ASP A 124 -20.05 -2.97 -2.49
CA ASP A 124 -20.96 -1.97 -1.91
C ASP A 124 -20.31 -0.57 -1.80
N LYS A 125 -19.06 -0.43 -2.25
CA LYS A 125 -18.22 0.78 -2.22
C LYS A 125 -17.76 1.16 -0.82
N LEU A 126 -17.81 0.22 0.11
CA LEU A 126 -17.26 0.33 1.43
C LEU A 126 -16.25 -0.80 1.65
N VAL A 127 -15.38 -0.62 2.63
CA VAL A 127 -14.46 -1.66 3.10
C VAL A 127 -14.80 -1.91 4.55
N ASP A 128 -15.33 -3.09 4.85
CA ASP A 128 -15.60 -3.54 6.20
C ASP A 128 -14.38 -4.25 6.84
N LEU A 129 -14.50 -4.57 8.13
CA LEU A 129 -13.44 -5.24 8.87
C LEU A 129 -13.09 -6.63 8.30
N SER A 130 -14.08 -7.41 7.84
CA SER A 130 -13.85 -8.76 7.33
C SER A 130 -13.10 -8.72 6.00
N GLU A 131 -13.50 -7.81 5.13
CA GLU A 131 -12.83 -7.49 3.87
C GLU A 131 -11.39 -7.02 4.07
N TYR A 132 -11.18 -6.11 5.02
CA TYR A 132 -9.85 -5.64 5.38
C TYR A 132 -8.94 -6.76 5.88
N ILE A 133 -9.44 -7.62 6.79
CA ILE A 133 -8.69 -8.77 7.31
C ILE A 133 -8.29 -9.74 6.19
N GLU A 134 -9.20 -10.06 5.26
CA GLU A 134 -8.91 -10.99 4.16
C GLU A 134 -7.73 -10.48 3.32
N VAL A 135 -7.78 -9.23 2.88
CA VAL A 135 -6.75 -8.66 2.01
C VAL A 135 -5.42 -8.50 2.73
N LEU A 136 -5.43 -8.05 3.98
CA LEU A 136 -4.20 -7.97 4.79
C LEU A 136 -3.54 -9.34 5.00
N GLY A 137 -4.34 -10.40 5.02
CA GLY A 137 -3.83 -11.78 5.04
C GLY A 137 -2.98 -12.13 3.82
N TYR A 138 -3.23 -11.54 2.64
CA TYR A 138 -2.37 -11.73 1.46
C TYR A 138 -0.96 -11.17 1.66
N PHE A 139 -0.83 -10.17 2.54
CA PHE A 139 0.44 -9.52 2.90
C PHE A 139 1.06 -10.11 4.18
N GLY A 140 0.49 -11.21 4.70
CA GLY A 140 1.01 -11.89 5.89
C GLY A 140 0.70 -11.18 7.22
N ILE A 141 -0.17 -10.16 7.22
CA ILE A 141 -0.62 -9.51 8.45
C ILE A 141 -1.62 -10.40 9.17
N SER A 142 -1.43 -10.57 10.48
CA SER A 142 -2.31 -11.40 11.31
C SER A 142 -3.71 -10.81 11.42
N ARG A 143 -4.69 -11.67 11.68
CA ARG A 143 -6.07 -11.24 11.92
C ARG A 143 -6.16 -10.25 13.09
N GLU A 144 -5.43 -10.53 14.17
CA GLU A 144 -5.43 -9.72 15.38
C GLU A 144 -4.87 -8.31 15.12
N GLU A 145 -3.77 -8.23 14.36
CA GLU A 145 -3.18 -6.94 13.97
C GLU A 145 -4.09 -6.16 13.01
N ALA A 146 -4.72 -6.84 12.05
CA ALA A 146 -5.67 -6.20 11.14
C ALA A 146 -6.87 -5.62 11.88
N ILE A 147 -7.40 -6.32 12.89
CA ILE A 147 -8.48 -5.80 13.75
C ILE A 147 -8.01 -4.56 14.51
N GLU A 148 -6.85 -4.64 15.16
CA GLU A 148 -6.29 -3.50 15.91
C GLU A 148 -6.11 -2.28 15.00
N CYS A 149 -5.63 -2.47 13.77
CA CYS A 149 -5.44 -1.40 12.81
C CYS A 149 -6.77 -0.77 12.38
N PHE A 150 -7.74 -1.60 11.97
CA PHE A 150 -9.04 -1.14 11.51
C PHE A 150 -9.78 -0.32 12.57
N ASP A 151 -9.76 -0.79 13.82
CA ASP A 151 -10.38 -0.08 14.95
C ASP A 151 -9.80 1.33 15.19
N LYS A 152 -8.59 1.62 14.71
CA LYS A 152 -7.95 2.94 14.87
C LYS A 152 -8.38 3.94 13.83
N PHE A 153 -8.73 3.50 12.62
CA PHE A 153 -9.06 4.40 11.52
C PHE A 153 -10.52 4.35 11.09
N ALA A 154 -11.26 3.29 11.40
CA ALA A 154 -12.68 3.19 11.14
C ALA A 154 -13.48 3.95 12.21
N VAL A 155 -13.29 5.27 12.25
CA VAL A 155 -13.94 6.17 13.19
C VAL A 155 -14.65 7.27 12.40
N GLY A 156 -15.92 7.51 12.71
CA GLY A 156 -16.74 8.54 12.11
C GLY A 156 -16.36 9.96 12.56
N PRO A 157 -16.88 11.01 11.91
CA PRO A 157 -16.55 12.40 12.23
C PRO A 157 -16.88 12.84 13.67
N ASP A 158 -17.82 12.15 14.32
CA ASP A 158 -18.23 12.39 15.71
C ASP A 158 -17.42 11.57 16.74
N GLY A 159 -16.41 10.83 16.28
CA GLY A 159 -15.60 9.94 17.12
C GLY A 159 -16.25 8.59 17.41
N SER A 160 -17.42 8.29 16.82
CA SER A 160 -18.06 6.97 16.95
C SER A 160 -17.38 5.93 16.05
N GLN A 161 -17.39 4.67 16.48
CA GLN A 161 -16.82 3.59 15.68
C GLN A 161 -17.66 3.38 14.41
N SER A 162 -17.00 3.35 13.26
CA SER A 162 -17.60 2.98 11.98
C SER A 162 -17.34 1.50 11.70
N ASN A 163 -18.31 0.84 11.07
CA ASN A 163 -18.15 -0.56 10.67
C ASN A 163 -17.47 -0.71 9.30
N ALA A 164 -17.32 0.39 8.56
CA ALA A 164 -16.70 0.40 7.24
C ALA A 164 -16.10 1.78 6.90
N ILE A 165 -15.22 1.82 5.90
CA ILE A 165 -14.68 3.06 5.33
C ILE A 165 -15.01 3.16 3.84
N ASP A 166 -15.23 4.38 3.34
CA ASP A 166 -15.44 4.64 1.93
C ASP A 166 -14.13 4.98 1.19
N TYR A 167 -14.19 5.08 -0.14
CA TYR A 167 -13.00 5.38 -0.95
C TYR A 167 -12.34 6.73 -0.61
N PRO A 168 -13.08 7.85 -0.42
CA PRO A 168 -12.49 9.10 0.06
C PRO A 168 -11.72 8.95 1.38
N THR A 169 -12.27 8.22 2.34
CA THR A 169 -11.60 7.95 3.63
C THR A 169 -10.33 7.13 3.41
N PHE A 170 -10.37 6.09 2.59
CA PHE A 170 -9.19 5.28 2.25
C PHE A 170 -8.06 6.10 1.62
N VAL A 171 -8.39 6.99 0.68
CA VAL A 171 -7.43 7.88 0.03
C VAL A 171 -6.79 8.85 1.04
N GLU A 172 -7.59 9.41 1.96
CA GLU A 172 -7.07 10.29 3.00
C GLU A 172 -6.16 9.55 3.99
N LEU A 173 -6.53 8.35 4.43
CA LEU A 173 -5.68 7.50 5.27
C LEU A 173 -4.36 7.16 4.58
N TRP A 174 -4.38 6.89 3.27
CA TRP A 174 -3.16 6.65 2.50
C TRP A 174 -2.26 7.89 2.45
N ARG A 175 -2.85 9.06 2.19
CA ARG A 175 -2.12 10.34 2.18
C ARG A 175 -1.47 10.61 3.54
N GLN A 176 -2.21 10.39 4.64
CA GLN A 176 -1.68 10.49 5.99
C GLN A 176 -0.52 9.52 6.23
N TYR A 177 -0.65 8.26 5.80
CA TYR A 177 0.42 7.28 5.91
C TYR A 177 1.69 7.75 5.19
N PHE A 178 1.60 8.20 3.94
CA PHE A 178 2.79 8.54 3.16
C PHE A 178 3.38 9.93 3.43
N HIS A 179 2.59 10.89 3.93
CA HIS A 179 3.07 12.28 4.06
C HIS A 179 2.99 12.88 5.46
N SER A 180 2.13 12.37 6.36
CA SER A 180 1.99 12.99 7.67
C SER A 180 3.20 12.75 8.57
N LEU A 181 3.63 13.81 9.25
CA LEU A 181 4.62 13.77 10.32
C LEU A 181 4.00 13.59 11.70
N ASP A 182 2.68 13.70 11.82
CA ASP A 182 1.98 13.45 13.08
C ASP A 182 1.86 11.94 13.30
N ILE A 183 2.47 11.48 14.41
CA ILE A 183 2.50 10.09 14.82
C ILE A 183 1.12 9.56 15.24
N ASN A 184 0.17 10.45 15.53
CA ASN A 184 -1.16 10.10 16.02
C ASN A 184 -2.22 10.00 14.91
N GLU A 185 -1.86 10.32 13.66
CA GLU A 185 -2.78 10.21 12.53
C GLU A 185 -3.24 8.78 12.33
N ALA A 186 -4.55 8.62 12.12
CA ALA A 186 -5.19 7.32 11.96
C ALA A 186 -4.61 6.56 10.76
N GLY A 187 -4.24 7.27 9.70
CA GLY A 187 -3.61 6.70 8.50
C GLY A 187 -2.32 5.92 8.79
N ASN A 188 -1.61 6.21 9.88
CA ASN A 188 -0.42 5.44 10.28
C ASN A 188 -0.74 3.96 10.61
N LYS A 189 -2.03 3.59 10.73
CA LYS A 189 -2.50 2.22 10.95
C LYS A 189 -3.09 1.57 9.70
N LEU A 190 -3.17 2.27 8.56
CA LEU A 190 -3.78 1.76 7.34
C LEU A 190 -3.11 0.48 6.83
N LEU A 191 -1.79 0.40 6.97
CA LEU A 191 -0.97 -0.68 6.42
C LEU A 191 -0.39 -1.60 7.50
N GLY A 192 -0.91 -1.61 8.73
CA GLY A 192 -0.33 -2.42 9.81
C GLY A 192 0.53 -1.60 10.78
N ILE A 193 1.23 -2.29 11.68
CA ILE A 193 2.01 -1.69 12.77
C ILE A 193 3.51 -1.82 12.46
N PHE A 194 4.24 -0.71 12.58
CA PHE A 194 5.68 -0.60 12.28
C PHE A 194 6.48 0.09 13.39
#